data_AF-A0A965B366-F1
#
_entry.id   AF-A0A965B366-F1
#
_cell.length_a   1.000
_cell.length_b   1.000
_cell.length_c   1.000
_cell.angle_alpha   90.00
_cell.angle_beta   90.00
_cell.angle_gamma   90.00
#
_symmetry.space_group_name_H-M   'P 1'
#
loop_
_entity.id
_entity.type
_entity.pdbx_description
1 polymer ?
#
loop_
_entity_poly.entity_id
_entity_poly.type
_entity_poly.pdbx_seq_one_letter_code
_entity_poly.pdbx_strand_id
1 'polypeptide(L)'
;GSGSVAGDPRDWRDVRTISSPSWFADYVLSVGAVDTTGAPLSRSLTGPWVGAAAPGVGVVGLSAQNGDTVNAYPPNRPGEQPVPFAGTSFAAAYVSGVAALVRAKFPGLTARQVINRILRTAHNPPGGVDNQIGYGVVDPVAALTFDVPVGAPVTPGSSARVLSPPEPPPPPDRRATTFALVFAGFVFTAVAVVALTVRSRSNP
;
A
#
# COMPACT_ATOMS: atom_id res chain seq x y z
N GLY A 1 2.87 29.21 -18.55
CA GLY A 1 1.46 29.60 -18.56
C GLY A 1 0.75 28.74 -19.56
N SER A 2 0.08 27.69 -19.09
CA SER A 2 -0.80 26.85 -19.91
C SER A 2 -2.22 27.24 -19.52
N GLY A 3 -2.98 27.75 -20.50
CA GLY A 3 -4.41 27.94 -20.36
C GLY A 3 -5.09 26.59 -20.39
N SER A 4 -5.97 26.33 -19.42
CA SER A 4 -6.76 25.11 -19.37
C SER A 4 -7.57 24.95 -20.67
N VAL A 5 -7.36 23.83 -21.36
CA VAL A 5 -8.10 23.48 -22.57
C VAL A 5 -9.51 23.08 -22.16
N ALA A 6 -10.54 23.55 -22.86
CA ALA A 6 -11.93 23.16 -22.59
C ALA A 6 -12.06 21.63 -22.55
N GLY A 7 -12.51 21.09 -21.41
CA GLY A 7 -12.65 19.65 -21.18
C GLY A 7 -11.45 18.96 -20.50
N ASP A 8 -10.38 19.68 -20.14
CA ASP A 8 -9.26 19.15 -19.35
C ASP A 8 -8.92 20.07 -18.16
N PRO A 9 -9.79 20.13 -17.12
CA PRO A 9 -9.61 21.07 -16.00
C PRO A 9 -8.45 20.70 -15.06
N ARG A 10 -7.78 19.57 -15.30
CA ARG A 10 -6.68 19.04 -14.48
C ARG A 10 -5.39 18.93 -15.29
N ASP A 11 -5.37 19.38 -16.54
CA ASP A 11 -4.21 19.32 -17.43
C ASP A 11 -3.62 17.90 -17.59
N TRP A 12 -4.48 16.88 -17.72
CA TRP A 12 -4.08 15.49 -17.97
C TRP A 12 -3.22 15.35 -19.22
N ARG A 13 -3.47 16.16 -20.26
CA ARG A 13 -2.72 16.13 -21.52
C ARG A 13 -1.28 16.67 -21.39
N ASP A 14 -1.03 17.49 -20.37
CA ASP A 14 0.27 18.11 -20.16
C ASP A 14 1.17 17.31 -19.19
N VAL A 15 0.72 16.13 -18.75
CA VAL A 15 1.50 15.24 -17.89
C VAL A 15 2.75 14.74 -18.62
N ARG A 16 3.93 15.05 -18.04
CA ARG A 16 5.23 14.57 -18.53
C ARG A 16 5.86 13.47 -17.66
N THR A 17 5.48 13.43 -16.38
CA THR A 17 6.02 12.49 -15.40
C THR A 17 4.85 11.79 -14.72
N ILE A 18 4.74 10.48 -14.89
CA ILE A 18 3.66 9.68 -14.30
C ILE A 18 4.06 9.20 -12.91
N SER A 19 3.14 9.34 -11.95
CA SER A 19 3.27 8.74 -10.62
C SER A 19 2.43 7.46 -10.54
N SER A 20 3.07 6.31 -10.42
CA SER A 20 2.39 5.04 -10.12
C SER A 20 2.61 4.67 -8.64
N PRO A 21 1.57 4.24 -7.89
CA PRO A 21 0.19 3.98 -8.33
C PRO A 21 -0.72 5.22 -8.34
N SER A 22 -0.24 6.40 -7.96
CA SER A 22 -1.05 7.62 -7.78
C SER A 22 -1.98 7.94 -8.93
N TRP A 23 -1.58 7.70 -10.18
CA TRP A 23 -2.38 8.01 -11.37
C TRP A 23 -3.72 7.25 -11.44
N PHE A 24 -3.90 6.18 -10.65
CA PHE A 24 -5.12 5.39 -10.52
C PHE A 24 -6.09 6.08 -9.54
N ALA A 25 -6.28 7.40 -9.68
CA ALA A 25 -6.95 8.26 -8.70
C ALA A 25 -8.41 7.86 -8.38
N ASP A 26 -9.04 7.09 -9.27
CA ASP A 26 -10.35 6.50 -9.07
C ASP A 26 -10.38 5.38 -8.01
N TYR A 27 -9.22 4.80 -7.71
CA TYR A 27 -9.05 3.65 -6.83
C TYR A 27 -8.15 3.96 -5.63
N VAL A 28 -7.18 4.86 -5.81
CA VAL A 28 -6.26 5.29 -4.74
C VAL A 28 -6.43 6.77 -4.47
N LEU A 29 -6.37 7.13 -3.19
CA LEU A 29 -6.27 8.54 -2.79
C LEU A 29 -4.79 8.95 -2.84
N SER A 30 -4.39 9.68 -3.89
CA SER A 30 -3.05 10.26 -3.97
C SER A 30 -2.93 11.47 -3.04
N VAL A 31 -1.84 11.53 -2.28
CA VAL A 31 -1.63 12.52 -1.21
C VAL A 31 -0.39 13.36 -1.48
N GLY A 32 -0.58 14.67 -1.62
CA GLY A 32 0.48 15.68 -1.64
C GLY A 32 0.98 16.04 -0.24
N ALA A 33 2.13 16.70 -0.17
CA ALA A 33 2.70 17.19 1.08
C ALA A 33 2.58 18.71 1.19
N VAL A 34 2.21 19.19 2.36
CA VAL A 34 2.29 20.61 2.74
C VAL A 34 3.28 20.83 3.87
N ASP A 35 3.73 22.07 4.01
CA ASP A 35 4.47 22.51 5.19
C ASP A 35 3.56 22.83 6.39
N THR A 36 4.15 23.31 7.48
CA THR A 36 3.41 23.66 8.72
C THR A 36 2.49 24.87 8.56
N THR A 37 2.60 25.63 7.47
CA THR A 37 1.71 26.76 7.13
C THR A 37 0.57 26.33 6.20
N GLY A 38 0.59 25.08 5.74
CA GLY A 38 -0.35 24.57 4.73
C GLY A 38 0.09 24.85 3.30
N ALA A 39 1.28 25.41 3.07
CA ALA A 39 1.77 25.68 1.72
C ALA A 39 2.27 24.38 1.06
N PRO A 40 2.04 24.16 -0.25
CA PRO A 40 2.51 22.97 -0.95
C PRO A 40 4.04 22.84 -0.90
N LEU A 41 4.54 21.66 -0.57
CA LEU A 41 5.96 21.38 -0.53
C LEU A 41 6.54 21.31 -1.96
N SER A 42 7.61 22.05 -2.24
CA SER A 42 8.22 22.09 -3.59
C SER A 42 8.71 20.74 -4.11
N ARG A 43 8.97 19.78 -3.22
CA ARG A 43 9.38 18.41 -3.58
C ARG A 43 8.19 17.46 -3.80
N SER A 44 6.96 17.91 -3.55
CA SER A 44 5.75 17.13 -3.80
C SER A 44 5.51 17.06 -5.31
N LEU A 45 5.44 15.85 -5.85
CA LEU A 45 5.14 15.67 -7.27
C LEU A 45 3.71 16.13 -7.55
N THR A 46 3.58 17.13 -8.40
CA THR A 46 2.29 17.69 -8.80
C THR A 46 1.71 16.87 -9.95
N GLY A 47 0.39 16.80 -10.00
CA GLY A 47 -0.29 16.11 -11.09
C GLY A 47 -1.80 16.08 -10.93
N PRO A 48 -2.51 15.78 -12.02
CA PRO A 48 -3.96 15.73 -12.04
C PRO A 48 -4.56 14.71 -11.07
N TRP A 49 -3.80 13.69 -10.70
CA TRP A 49 -4.21 12.62 -9.78
C TRP A 49 -4.19 12.99 -8.30
N VAL A 50 -3.55 14.10 -7.91
CA VAL A 50 -3.45 14.48 -6.48
C VAL A 50 -4.85 14.79 -5.94
N GLY A 51 -5.28 14.03 -4.93
CA GLY A 51 -6.63 14.13 -4.38
C GLY A 51 -6.70 14.94 -3.10
N ALA A 52 -5.72 14.82 -2.20
CA ALA A 52 -5.66 15.55 -0.94
C ALA A 52 -4.22 15.86 -0.56
N ALA A 53 -4.02 16.61 0.51
CA ALA A 53 -2.71 16.85 1.11
C ALA A 53 -2.73 16.70 2.63
N ALA A 54 -1.54 16.52 3.21
CA ALA A 54 -1.32 16.50 4.65
C ALA A 54 0.09 17.02 4.98
N PRO A 55 0.37 17.34 6.25
CA PRO A 55 1.71 17.74 6.67
C PRO A 55 2.76 16.70 6.28
N GLY A 56 3.77 17.15 5.55
CA GLY A 56 4.87 16.32 5.06
C GLY A 56 6.24 16.79 5.51
N VAL A 57 6.33 17.77 6.41
CA VAL A 57 7.59 18.27 7.01
C VAL A 57 7.38 18.48 8.51
N GLY A 58 8.48 18.54 9.26
CA GLY A 58 8.40 18.71 10.73
C GLY A 58 7.74 17.51 11.42
N VAL A 59 7.83 16.33 10.79
CA VAL A 59 7.20 15.11 11.28
C VAL A 59 8.03 14.53 12.41
N VAL A 60 7.36 14.14 13.49
CA VAL A 60 7.95 13.37 14.58
C VAL A 60 7.37 11.96 14.52
N GLY A 61 8.25 10.96 14.53
CA GLY A 61 7.91 9.54 14.52
C GLY A 61 8.58 8.80 15.67
N LEU A 62 8.56 7.47 15.59
CA LEU A 62 9.21 6.59 16.55
C LEU A 62 10.38 5.86 15.89
N SER A 63 11.46 5.73 16.63
CA SER A 63 12.64 4.96 16.24
C SER A 63 12.31 3.47 16.28
N ALA A 64 12.63 2.75 15.21
CA ALA A 64 12.46 1.30 15.17
C ALA A 64 13.41 0.54 16.11
N GLN A 65 14.48 1.19 16.61
CA GLN A 65 15.51 0.54 17.43
C GLN A 65 15.14 0.50 18.91
N ASN A 66 14.56 1.58 19.41
CA ASN A 66 14.33 1.78 20.85
C ASN A 66 12.94 2.35 21.17
N GLY A 67 12.13 2.71 20.18
CA GLY A 67 10.81 3.30 20.39
C GLY A 67 10.82 4.77 20.81
N ASP A 68 12.00 5.41 20.87
CA ASP A 68 12.10 6.83 21.23
C ASP A 68 11.56 7.73 20.11
N THR A 69 11.14 8.94 20.48
CA THR A 69 10.73 9.95 19.52
C THR A 69 11.89 10.45 18.68
N VAL A 70 11.74 10.45 17.36
CA VAL A 70 12.73 10.92 16.39
C VAL A 70 12.10 11.86 15.38
N ASN A 71 12.86 12.85 14.92
CA ASN A 71 12.39 13.88 13.98
C ASN A 71 13.33 14.10 12.77
N ALA A 72 14.43 13.35 12.69
CA ALA A 72 15.43 13.48 11.64
C ALA A 72 16.17 12.16 11.41
N TYR A 73 16.71 12.00 10.20
CA TYR A 73 17.69 10.96 9.89
C TYR A 73 19.05 11.33 10.49
N PRO A 74 19.80 10.35 11.03
CA PRO A 74 21.16 10.60 11.48
C PRO A 74 22.03 11.05 10.30
N PRO A 75 23.07 11.86 10.55
CA PRO A 75 24.00 12.28 9.51
C PRO A 75 24.72 11.07 8.89
N ASN A 76 24.97 11.12 7.58
CA ASN A 76 25.65 10.04 6.87
C ASN A 76 27.17 10.07 7.12
N ARG A 77 27.71 11.24 7.48
CA ARG A 77 29.13 11.43 7.78
C ARG A 77 29.34 12.24 9.07
N PRO A 78 30.45 12.03 9.80
CA PRO A 78 30.82 12.86 10.93
C PRO A 78 30.89 14.35 10.53
N GLY A 79 30.22 15.21 11.29
CA GLY A 79 30.16 16.66 11.05
C GLY A 79 29.01 17.15 10.16
N GLU A 80 28.22 16.25 9.56
CA GLU A 80 26.97 16.61 8.89
C GLU A 80 25.85 16.84 9.93
N GLN A 81 24.90 17.70 9.58
CA GLN A 81 23.70 17.92 10.39
C GLN A 81 22.66 16.82 10.14
N PRO A 82 21.86 16.43 11.15
CA PRO A 82 20.71 15.56 10.95
C PRO A 82 19.75 16.14 9.91
N VAL A 83 19.18 15.27 9.06
CA VAL A 83 18.24 15.69 8.01
C VAL A 83 16.81 15.50 8.51
N PRO A 84 16.02 16.57 8.70
CA PRO A 84 14.65 16.46 9.18
C PRO A 84 13.79 15.56 8.29
N PHE A 85 12.83 14.87 8.89
CA PHE A 85 11.85 14.08 8.14
C PHE A 85 10.99 14.98 7.25
N ALA A 86 11.04 14.71 5.95
CA ALA A 86 10.26 15.40 4.95
C ALA A 86 9.90 14.48 3.78
N GLY A 87 8.63 14.47 3.37
CA GLY A 87 8.17 13.70 2.20
C GLY A 87 6.67 13.45 2.17
N THR A 88 6.17 13.14 0.98
CA THR A 88 4.76 12.74 0.74
C THR A 88 4.40 11.40 1.38
N SER A 89 5.39 10.56 1.70
CA SER A 89 5.18 9.31 2.45
C SER A 89 4.59 9.55 3.84
N PHE A 90 5.06 10.56 4.55
CA PHE A 90 4.51 10.94 5.86
C PHE A 90 3.11 11.56 5.73
N ALA A 91 2.89 12.41 4.72
CA ALA A 91 1.57 12.95 4.42
C ALA A 91 0.56 11.83 4.15
N ALA A 92 0.92 10.83 3.35
CA ALA A 92 0.09 9.66 3.09
C ALA A 92 -0.21 8.85 4.37
N ALA A 93 0.76 8.75 5.30
CA ALA A 93 0.54 8.10 6.59
C ALA A 93 -0.51 8.84 7.44
N TYR A 94 -0.46 10.18 7.49
CA TYR A 94 -1.50 10.98 8.16
C TYR A 94 -2.89 10.74 7.56
N VAL A 95 -3.02 10.80 6.24
CA VAL A 95 -4.31 10.57 5.57
C VAL A 95 -4.81 9.14 5.80
N SER A 96 -3.91 8.16 5.85
CA SER A 96 -4.25 6.77 6.20
C SER A 96 -4.79 6.65 7.62
N GLY A 97 -4.21 7.38 8.57
CA GLY A 97 -4.72 7.50 9.94
C GLY A 97 -6.11 8.11 9.99
N VAL A 98 -6.36 9.20 9.24
CA VAL A 98 -7.69 9.80 9.11
C VAL A 98 -8.69 8.80 8.52
N ALA A 99 -8.31 8.08 7.46
CA ALA A 99 -9.15 7.05 6.87
C ALA A 99 -9.49 5.94 7.87
N ALA A 100 -8.54 5.52 8.71
CA ALA A 100 -8.79 4.55 9.77
C ALA A 100 -9.81 5.07 10.80
N LEU A 101 -9.67 6.33 11.25
CA LEU A 101 -10.63 6.95 12.16
C LEU A 101 -12.04 7.07 11.55
N VAL A 102 -12.12 7.47 10.27
CA VAL A 102 -13.40 7.54 9.54
C VAL A 102 -14.04 6.16 9.45
N ARG A 103 -13.27 5.11 9.13
CA ARG A 103 -13.78 3.72 9.09
C ARG A 103 -14.22 3.21 10.46
N ALA A 104 -13.53 3.61 11.53
CA ALA A 104 -13.91 3.25 12.89
C ALA A 104 -15.25 3.90 13.30
N LYS A 105 -15.45 5.18 12.94
CA LYS A 105 -16.69 5.91 13.25
C LYS A 105 -17.85 5.51 12.34
N PHE A 106 -17.58 5.22 11.07
CA PHE A 106 -18.57 4.92 10.04
C PHE A 106 -18.28 3.57 9.37
N PRO A 107 -18.47 2.44 10.08
CA PRO A 107 -18.05 1.12 9.61
C PRO A 107 -18.79 0.62 8.36
N GLY A 108 -19.97 1.19 8.06
CA GLY A 108 -20.75 0.85 6.86
C GLY A 108 -20.29 1.54 5.56
N LEU A 109 -19.32 2.48 5.63
CA LEU A 109 -18.84 3.16 4.43
C LEU A 109 -17.90 2.26 3.62
N THR A 110 -18.12 2.23 2.31
CA THR A 110 -17.18 1.66 1.34
C THR A 110 -15.91 2.50 1.25
N ALA A 111 -14.82 1.91 0.72
CA ALA A 111 -13.55 2.63 0.55
C ALA A 111 -13.70 3.94 -0.22
N ARG A 112 -14.51 3.97 -1.28
CA ARG A 112 -14.72 5.21 -2.02
C ARG A 112 -15.58 6.23 -1.28
N GLN A 113 -16.53 5.80 -0.47
CA GLN A 113 -17.30 6.72 0.37
C GLN A 113 -16.41 7.33 1.47
N VAL A 114 -15.45 6.56 2.00
CA VAL A 114 -14.41 7.08 2.91
C VAL A 114 -13.56 8.14 2.21
N ILE A 115 -13.08 7.85 0.99
CA ILE A 115 -12.31 8.83 0.19
C ILE A 115 -13.15 10.09 -0.09
N ASN A 116 -14.38 9.94 -0.58
CA ASN A 116 -15.28 11.08 -0.85
C ASN A 116 -15.49 11.93 0.40
N ARG A 117 -15.64 11.30 1.57
CA ARG A 117 -15.77 12.02 2.83
C ARG A 117 -14.53 12.83 3.17
N ILE A 118 -13.33 12.24 3.08
CA ILE A 118 -12.06 12.93 3.29
C ILE A 118 -11.90 14.11 2.33
N LEU A 119 -12.20 13.92 1.04
CA LEU A 119 -12.06 14.96 0.02
C LEU A 119 -13.03 16.13 0.24
N ARG A 120 -14.28 15.84 0.62
CA ARG A 120 -15.30 16.88 0.83
C ARG A 120 -15.12 17.71 2.09
N THR A 121 -14.35 17.21 3.06
CA THR A 121 -14.09 17.91 4.30
C THR A 121 -12.68 18.50 4.37
N ALA A 122 -11.86 18.33 3.33
CA ALA A 122 -10.55 18.94 3.26
C ALA A 122 -10.63 20.47 3.11
N HIS A 123 -9.60 21.17 3.58
CA HIS A 123 -9.46 22.62 3.42
C HIS A 123 -8.99 22.94 2.00
N ASN A 124 -9.97 23.26 1.16
CA ASN A 124 -9.78 23.47 -0.26
C ASN A 124 -8.93 24.70 -0.61
N PRO A 125 -8.14 24.63 -1.70
CA PRO A 125 -7.50 25.81 -2.27
C PRO A 125 -8.56 26.80 -2.81
N PRO A 126 -8.19 28.06 -3.09
CA PRO A 126 -9.12 29.06 -3.63
C PRO A 126 -9.85 28.63 -4.91
N GLY A 127 -9.24 27.77 -5.73
CA GLY A 127 -9.84 27.20 -6.94
C GLY A 127 -10.70 25.94 -6.72
N GLY A 128 -10.92 25.54 -5.47
CA GLY A 128 -11.65 24.33 -5.09
C GLY A 128 -10.81 23.05 -5.19
N VAL A 129 -10.11 22.85 -6.31
CA VAL A 129 -9.20 21.71 -6.51
C VAL A 129 -8.00 22.11 -7.37
N ASP A 130 -6.79 21.69 -7.01
CA ASP A 130 -5.57 21.95 -7.81
C ASP A 130 -4.65 20.72 -7.92
N ASN A 131 -3.65 20.79 -8.79
CA ASN A 131 -2.74 19.67 -9.04
C ASN A 131 -1.61 19.52 -8.00
N GLN A 132 -1.58 20.38 -6.96
CA GLN A 132 -0.55 20.38 -5.93
C GLN A 132 -1.02 19.72 -4.63
N ILE A 133 -2.22 20.08 -4.18
CA ILE A 133 -2.86 19.62 -2.93
C ILE A 133 -4.24 19.01 -3.15
N GLY A 134 -4.73 18.93 -4.40
CA GLY A 134 -6.02 18.32 -4.70
C GLY A 134 -7.16 19.13 -4.13
N TYR A 135 -8.08 18.46 -3.44
CA TYR A 135 -9.17 19.08 -2.66
C TYR A 135 -8.67 19.73 -1.37
N GLY A 136 -7.36 19.66 -1.08
CA GLY A 136 -6.70 20.42 -0.04
C GLY A 136 -6.24 19.61 1.16
N VAL A 137 -5.89 20.32 2.24
CA VAL A 137 -5.32 19.70 3.44
C VAL A 137 -6.41 18.97 4.23
N VAL A 138 -6.17 17.72 4.59
CA VAL A 138 -7.15 16.92 5.34
C VAL A 138 -7.50 17.54 6.69
N ASP A 139 -8.80 17.59 7.00
CA ASP A 139 -9.33 17.97 8.32
C ASP A 139 -9.94 16.73 8.99
N PRO A 140 -9.25 16.11 9.97
CA PRO A 140 -9.77 14.94 10.68
C PRO A 140 -11.05 15.23 11.47
N VAL A 141 -11.20 16.45 12.01
CA VAL A 141 -12.36 16.81 12.82
C VAL A 141 -13.58 16.92 11.91
N ALA A 142 -13.50 17.69 10.83
CA ALA A 142 -14.59 17.80 9.87
C ALA A 142 -14.91 16.44 9.22
N ALA A 143 -13.88 15.64 8.88
CA ALA A 143 -14.08 14.28 8.36
C ALA A 143 -14.86 13.39 9.34
N LEU A 144 -14.75 13.60 10.65
CA LEU A 144 -15.48 12.83 11.64
C LEU A 144 -16.83 13.44 12.01
N THR A 145 -17.05 14.74 11.87
CA THR A 145 -18.23 15.42 12.45
C THR A 145 -19.23 15.95 11.43
N PHE A 146 -18.80 16.31 10.23
CA PHE A 146 -19.69 16.95 9.27
C PHE A 146 -20.69 15.95 8.67
N ASP A 147 -21.89 16.45 8.35
CA ASP A 147 -22.81 15.69 7.50
C ASP A 147 -22.38 15.86 6.04
N VAL A 148 -22.02 14.75 5.40
CA VAL A 148 -21.41 14.73 4.07
C VAL A 148 -22.21 13.78 3.20
N PRO A 149 -22.66 14.21 2.00
CA PRO A 149 -23.31 13.31 1.06
C PRO A 149 -22.44 12.09 0.79
N VAL A 150 -22.98 10.91 1.09
CA VAL A 150 -22.24 9.64 1.09
C VAL A 150 -21.58 9.37 -0.27
N GLY A 151 -22.28 9.71 -1.37
CA GLY A 151 -21.82 9.46 -2.73
C GLY A 151 -21.96 8.00 -3.16
N ALA A 152 -21.58 7.72 -4.41
CA ALA A 152 -21.66 6.37 -4.98
C ALA A 152 -20.73 5.38 -4.22
N PRO A 153 -21.08 4.09 -4.09
CA PRO A 153 -20.27 3.08 -3.40
C PRO A 153 -19.13 2.52 -4.26
N VAL A 154 -19.30 2.39 -5.59
CA VAL A 154 -18.27 1.92 -6.55
C VAL A 154 -17.96 2.91 -7.68
N THR A 155 -16.72 2.92 -8.18
CA THR A 155 -16.29 3.84 -9.25
C THR A 155 -17.06 3.51 -10.51
N PRO A 156 -17.57 4.50 -11.26
CA PRO A 156 -18.15 4.25 -12.58
C PRO A 156 -17.18 3.44 -13.44
N GLY A 157 -17.61 2.27 -13.92
CA GLY A 157 -16.78 1.37 -14.73
C GLY A 157 -15.89 0.38 -13.95
N SER A 158 -15.89 0.39 -12.60
CA SER A 158 -15.17 -0.64 -11.84
C SER A 158 -15.94 -1.95 -11.80
N SER A 159 -15.52 -2.93 -12.60
CA SER A 159 -15.83 -4.34 -12.34
C SER A 159 -14.69 -4.93 -11.52
N ALA A 160 -14.93 -5.24 -10.24
CA ALA A 160 -13.98 -6.05 -9.49
C ALA A 160 -13.93 -7.43 -10.16
N ARG A 161 -12.90 -7.70 -10.97
CA ARG A 161 -12.64 -9.07 -11.39
C ARG A 161 -12.25 -9.81 -10.12
N VAL A 162 -13.12 -10.66 -9.63
CA VAL A 162 -12.79 -11.57 -8.52
C VAL A 162 -11.63 -12.42 -9.02
N LEU A 163 -10.42 -12.10 -8.54
CA LEU A 163 -9.25 -12.93 -8.78
C LEU A 163 -9.49 -14.21 -7.99
N SER A 164 -9.93 -15.24 -8.69
CA SER A 164 -10.00 -16.57 -8.10
C SER A 164 -8.56 -17.03 -7.89
N PRO A 165 -8.21 -17.52 -6.68
CA PRO A 165 -6.91 -18.14 -6.47
C PRO A 165 -6.68 -19.19 -7.56
N PRO A 166 -5.46 -19.30 -8.13
CA PRO A 166 -5.14 -20.41 -9.01
C PRO A 166 -5.42 -21.71 -8.24
N GLU A 167 -5.96 -22.71 -8.94
CA GLU A 167 -6.21 -24.01 -8.34
C GLU A 167 -4.91 -24.52 -7.70
N PRO A 168 -4.95 -25.07 -6.47
CA PRO A 168 -3.77 -25.65 -5.85
C PRO A 168 -3.11 -26.65 -6.81
N PRO A 169 -1.78 -26.68 -6.93
CA PRO A 169 -1.12 -27.66 -7.78
C PRO A 169 -1.56 -29.07 -7.34
N PRO A 170 -1.79 -30.00 -8.28
CA PRO A 170 -2.16 -31.36 -7.93
C PRO A 170 -1.09 -31.95 -6.99
N PRO A 171 -1.49 -32.73 -5.97
CA PRO A 171 -0.53 -33.32 -5.05
C PRO A 171 0.51 -34.16 -5.83
N PRO A 172 1.80 -34.15 -5.44
CA PRO A 172 2.83 -34.93 -6.13
C PRO A 172 2.44 -36.40 -6.23
N ASP A 173 2.50 -36.99 -7.42
CA ASP A 173 2.25 -38.42 -7.61
C ASP A 173 3.36 -39.25 -6.97
N ARG A 174 3.10 -39.76 -5.76
CA ARG A 174 4.05 -40.58 -4.99
C ARG A 174 3.98 -42.06 -5.34
N ARG A 175 3.11 -42.50 -6.26
CA ARG A 175 2.92 -43.93 -6.56
C ARG A 175 4.23 -44.60 -6.99
N ALA A 176 5.01 -43.94 -7.85
CA ALA A 176 6.31 -44.45 -8.30
C ALA A 176 7.31 -44.59 -7.14
N THR A 177 7.39 -43.60 -6.24
CA THR A 177 8.26 -43.64 -5.06
C THR A 177 7.84 -44.75 -4.09
N THR A 178 6.53 -44.93 -3.87
CA THR A 178 6.00 -46.02 -3.04
C THR A 178 6.34 -47.38 -3.62
N PHE A 179 6.14 -47.60 -4.92
CA PHE A 179 6.52 -48.87 -5.57
C PHE A 179 8.03 -49.14 -5.50
N ALA A 180 8.85 -48.12 -5.72
CA ALA A 180 10.31 -48.25 -5.62
C ALA A 180 10.75 -48.65 -4.21
N LEU A 181 10.18 -48.04 -3.16
CA LEU A 181 10.49 -48.38 -1.77
C LEU A 181 10.01 -49.78 -1.38
N VAL A 182 8.81 -50.18 -1.80
CA VAL A 182 8.29 -51.53 -1.55
C VAL A 182 9.15 -52.59 -2.24
N PHE A 183 9.54 -52.36 -3.50
CA PHE A 183 10.41 -53.26 -4.24
C PHE A 183 11.80 -53.36 -3.61
N ALA A 184 12.43 -52.23 -3.28
CA ALA A 184 13.73 -52.20 -2.61
C ALA A 184 13.70 -52.92 -1.26
N GLY A 185 12.62 -52.72 -0.49
CA GLY A 185 12.38 -53.46 0.75
C GLY A 185 12.34 -54.97 0.50
N PHE A 186 11.53 -55.43 -0.45
CA PHE A 186 11.41 -56.86 -0.80
C PHE A 186 12.75 -57.48 -1.22
N VAL A 187 13.52 -56.78 -2.06
CA VAL A 187 14.85 -57.22 -2.49
C VAL A 187 15.80 -57.32 -1.29
N PHE A 188 15.79 -56.33 -0.39
CA PHE A 188 16.64 -56.34 0.80
C PHE A 188 16.29 -57.50 1.74
N THR A 189 15.00 -57.76 1.98
CA THR A 189 14.55 -58.89 2.80
C THR A 189 14.96 -60.23 2.17
N ALA A 190 14.82 -60.39 0.86
CA ALA A 190 15.23 -61.60 0.16
C ALA A 190 16.74 -61.84 0.27
N VAL A 191 17.56 -60.80 0.07
CA VAL A 191 19.02 -60.89 0.23
C VAL A 191 19.40 -61.21 1.67
N ALA A 192 18.75 -60.61 2.67
CA ALA A 192 19.00 -60.88 4.08
C ALA A 192 18.65 -62.34 4.45
N VAL A 193 17.53 -62.87 3.94
CA VAL A 193 17.12 -64.28 4.15
C VAL A 193 18.14 -65.23 3.52
N VAL A 194 18.60 -64.96 2.30
CA VAL A 194 19.64 -65.75 1.64
C VAL A 194 20.97 -65.66 2.41
N ALA A 195 21.38 -64.48 2.85
CA ALA A 195 22.60 -64.30 3.63
C ALA A 195 22.55 -65.02 4.99
N LEU A 196 21.40 -64.97 5.69
CA LEU A 196 21.19 -65.68 6.95
C LEU A 196 21.19 -67.19 6.77
N THR A 197 20.54 -67.71 5.72
CA THR A 197 20.52 -69.15 5.42
C THR A 197 21.87 -69.68 4.95
N VAL A 198 22.67 -68.89 4.23
CA VAL A 198 24.06 -69.23 3.90
C VAL A 198 24.92 -69.21 5.16
N ARG A 199 24.80 -68.17 6.01
CA ARG A 199 25.56 -68.06 7.27
C ARG A 199 25.25 -69.18 8.26
N SER A 200 23.99 -69.59 8.39
CA SER A 200 23.61 -70.71 9.26
C SER A 200 24.13 -72.06 8.75
N ARG A 201 24.44 -72.17 7.46
CA ARG A 201 25.06 -73.36 6.85
C ARG A 201 26.59 -73.36 6.94
N SER A 202 27.21 -72.20 7.14
CA SER A 202 28.66 -72.02 7.20
C SER A 202 29.26 -71.92 8.61
N ASN A 203 28.44 -72.03 9.66
CA ASN A 203 28.90 -72.19 11.06
C ASN A 203 28.74 -73.66 11.50
N PRO A 204 29.76 -74.52 11.32
CA PRO A 204 29.92 -75.75 12.08
C PRO A 204 30.44 -75.47 13.50
#